data_AF-A0A497YMN1-F1
#
_entry.id   AF-A0A497YMN1-F1
#
_cell.length_a   1.000
_cell.length_b   1.000
_cell.length_c   1.000
_cell.angle_alpha   90.00
_cell.angle_beta   90.00
_cell.angle_gamma   90.00
#
_symmetry.space_group_name_H-M   'P 1'
#
loop_
_entity.id
_entity.type
_entity.pdbx_description
1 polymer ?
#
loop_
_entity_poly.entity_id
_entity_poly.type
_entity_poly.pdbx_seq_one_letter_code
_entity_poly.pdbx_strand_id
1 'polypeptide(L)'
;MKKFAIGLGISSALLMAGCSDSEETADIGVSESETKPEESTSEVTAEKETNEQEDAQLESPYQEIKDHFDSYELPEEGRLADSEFINAVEYENGYTFDQDTKAMVARIHLESGPAEPTEGQNTGVIMGWLQDASAIPTPENRTKGNAAGQVDPILNRLQQIKELNDFEPLEQWVIETENSLVKFDDIETEQERAKVYAEAYERLEKMSSLIQEP
;
A
#
# COMPACT_ATOMS: atom_id res chain seq x y z
N MET A 1 -53.69 10.89 -19.41
CA MET A 1 -53.36 10.48 -20.81
C MET A 1 -52.72 11.63 -21.55
N LYS A 2 -51.42 11.52 -21.87
CA LYS A 2 -50.76 12.10 -23.05
C LYS A 2 -49.34 11.56 -23.07
N LYS A 3 -49.07 10.71 -24.06
CA LYS A 3 -47.80 10.04 -24.33
C LYS A 3 -46.94 11.00 -25.14
N PHE A 4 -45.64 11.10 -24.82
CA PHE A 4 -44.63 11.56 -25.76
C PHE A 4 -43.59 10.45 -25.92
N ALA A 5 -43.43 10.04 -27.17
CA ALA A 5 -42.37 9.17 -27.66
C ALA A 5 -41.42 10.04 -28.49
N ILE A 6 -40.12 9.75 -28.42
CA ILE A 6 -38.99 9.99 -29.36
C ILE A 6 -37.79 9.39 -28.58
N GLY A 7 -37.04 8.38 -28.99
CA GLY A 7 -36.79 7.83 -30.32
C GLY A 7 -35.46 8.34 -30.86
N LEU A 8 -34.32 7.86 -30.34
CA LEU A 8 -33.00 8.04 -30.95
C LEU A 8 -32.15 6.78 -30.71
N GLY A 9 -32.01 5.99 -31.78
CA GLY A 9 -31.06 4.89 -31.86
C GLY A 9 -29.71 5.40 -32.34
N ILE A 10 -28.64 4.83 -31.80
CA ILE A 10 -27.30 4.95 -32.35
C ILE A 10 -26.80 3.53 -32.60
N SER A 11 -26.61 3.25 -33.88
CA SER A 11 -26.08 2.00 -34.41
C SER A 11 -24.55 2.11 -34.43
N SER A 12 -23.85 1.30 -33.64
CA SER A 12 -22.39 1.20 -33.72
C SER A 12 -22.03 -0.10 -34.45
N ALA A 13 -21.52 0.05 -35.67
CA ALA A 13 -20.87 -1.02 -36.41
C ALA A 13 -19.45 -1.22 -35.86
N LEU A 14 -19.20 -2.39 -35.26
CA LEU A 14 -17.86 -2.88 -34.94
C LEU A 14 -17.32 -3.61 -36.19
N LEU A 15 -16.21 -3.15 -36.75
CA LEU A 15 -15.46 -3.89 -37.76
C LEU A 15 -14.30 -4.65 -37.11
N MET A 16 -14.25 -5.93 -37.46
CA MET A 16 -13.24 -6.94 -37.13
C MET A 16 -12.00 -6.86 -38.03
N ALA A 17 -10.96 -7.59 -37.61
CA ALA A 17 -9.77 -8.07 -38.33
C ALA A 17 -8.51 -7.19 -38.25
N GLY A 18 -7.30 -7.73 -38.09
CA GLY A 18 -6.91 -9.14 -38.14
C GLY A 18 -5.45 -9.37 -37.75
N CYS A 19 -5.16 -10.66 -37.52
CA CYS A 19 -3.86 -11.26 -37.27
C CYS A 19 -2.87 -11.08 -38.42
N SER A 20 -1.57 -11.06 -38.12
CA SER A 20 -0.65 -11.99 -38.77
C SER A 20 0.62 -12.19 -37.94
N ASP A 21 0.81 -13.43 -37.49
CA ASP A 21 2.09 -14.03 -37.12
C ASP A 21 3.08 -13.98 -38.30
N SER A 22 4.37 -13.87 -37.95
CA SER A 22 5.44 -14.45 -38.78
C SER A 22 6.58 -14.92 -37.87
N GLU A 23 6.50 -16.20 -37.48
CA GLU A 23 7.68 -17.01 -37.17
C GLU A 23 8.43 -17.32 -38.47
N GLU A 24 9.74 -17.12 -38.49
CA GLU A 24 10.62 -17.79 -39.43
C GLU A 24 11.80 -18.41 -38.68
N THR A 25 11.95 -19.70 -38.92
CA THR A 25 12.80 -20.66 -38.23
C THR A 25 14.16 -20.82 -38.90
N ALA A 26 15.14 -21.17 -38.05
CA ALA A 26 16.24 -22.10 -38.27
C ALA A 26 17.42 -21.69 -39.18
N ASP A 27 18.62 -21.69 -38.58
CA ASP A 27 19.72 -22.44 -39.16
C ASP A 27 20.46 -23.23 -38.07
N ILE A 28 20.65 -24.52 -38.33
CA ILE A 28 21.26 -25.54 -37.48
C ILE A 28 22.65 -25.79 -38.05
N GLY A 29 23.68 -25.42 -37.29
CA GLY A 29 25.07 -25.81 -37.55
C GLY A 29 25.56 -26.77 -36.47
N VAL A 30 25.30 -28.07 -36.66
CA VAL A 30 25.93 -29.15 -35.88
C VAL A 30 27.38 -29.30 -36.30
N SER A 31 28.31 -29.26 -35.34
CA SER A 31 29.66 -29.78 -35.51
C SER A 31 30.01 -30.62 -34.27
N GLU A 32 29.96 -31.94 -34.45
CA GLU A 32 30.46 -32.90 -33.48
C GLU A 32 31.99 -32.98 -33.56
N SER A 33 32.65 -32.89 -32.41
CA SER A 33 33.87 -33.65 -32.16
C SER A 33 33.94 -34.01 -30.69
N GLU A 34 33.84 -35.31 -30.45
CA GLU A 34 34.08 -35.98 -29.19
C GLU A 34 35.51 -35.69 -28.68
N THR A 35 35.65 -35.38 -27.40
CA THR A 35 36.63 -36.04 -26.49
C THR A 35 36.25 -35.69 -25.04
N LYS A 36 36.03 -36.72 -24.20
CA LYS A 36 35.96 -36.69 -22.73
C LYS A 36 36.87 -37.85 -22.24
N PRO A 37 37.31 -37.96 -20.97
CA PRO A 37 37.24 -37.01 -19.85
C PRO A 37 38.59 -36.80 -19.14
N GLU A 38 38.78 -35.65 -18.49
CA GLU A 38 39.61 -35.61 -17.28
C GLU A 38 38.81 -34.96 -16.15
N GLU A 39 38.70 -35.74 -15.09
CA GLU A 39 38.04 -35.49 -13.83
C GLU A 39 38.99 -34.65 -12.97
N SER A 40 38.60 -33.42 -12.65
CA SER A 40 39.25 -32.63 -11.61
C SER A 40 38.17 -31.96 -10.78
N THR A 41 37.80 -32.64 -9.71
CA THR A 41 37.00 -32.14 -8.59
C THR A 41 37.80 -31.02 -7.92
N SER A 42 37.53 -29.77 -8.31
CA SER A 42 37.74 -28.63 -7.42
C SER A 42 36.44 -28.36 -6.69
N GLU A 43 36.48 -28.69 -5.41
CA GLU A 43 35.52 -28.32 -4.38
C GLU A 43 35.49 -26.78 -4.29
N VAL A 44 34.68 -26.14 -5.14
CA VAL A 44 34.36 -24.72 -5.00
C VAL A 44 33.48 -24.60 -3.78
N THR A 45 34.13 -24.24 -2.68
CA THR A 45 33.49 -23.74 -1.47
C THR A 45 32.61 -22.58 -1.90
N ALA A 46 31.30 -22.80 -1.95
CA ALA A 46 30.32 -21.74 -2.06
C ALA A 46 30.40 -20.97 -0.73
N GLU A 47 31.33 -20.03 -0.65
CA GLU A 47 31.21 -18.92 0.28
C GLU A 47 29.85 -18.31 0.00
N LYS A 48 28.97 -18.48 0.98
CA LYS A 48 27.67 -17.85 1.06
C LYS A 48 27.97 -16.35 1.08
N GLU A 49 27.95 -15.73 -0.10
CA GLU A 49 27.86 -14.28 -0.24
C GLU A 49 26.65 -13.88 0.59
N THR A 50 26.96 -13.43 1.79
CA THR A 50 25.97 -12.87 2.69
C THR A 50 25.73 -11.52 2.04
N ASN A 51 24.58 -11.40 1.38
CA ASN A 51 24.14 -10.16 0.78
C ASN A 51 23.91 -9.20 1.95
N GLU A 52 24.98 -8.57 2.44
CA GLU A 52 24.92 -7.40 3.31
C GLU A 52 24.41 -6.28 2.41
N GLN A 53 23.10 -6.29 2.23
CA GLN A 53 22.36 -5.16 1.72
C GLN A 53 22.65 -4.04 2.72
N GLU A 54 23.40 -3.01 2.29
CA GLU A 54 23.53 -1.77 3.05
C GLU A 54 22.11 -1.23 3.26
N ASP A 55 21.51 -1.54 4.41
CA ASP A 55 20.27 -0.91 4.84
C ASP A 55 20.58 0.57 4.97
N ALA A 56 20.15 1.35 3.98
CA ALA A 56 20.21 2.79 4.04
C ALA A 56 19.47 3.23 5.31
N GLN A 57 20.23 3.64 6.33
CA GLN A 57 19.67 4.00 7.62
C GLN A 57 18.60 5.09 7.43
N LEU A 58 17.38 4.81 7.89
CA LEU A 58 16.29 5.78 7.79
C LEU A 58 16.60 6.99 8.69
N GLU A 59 16.24 8.17 8.23
CA GLU A 59 16.32 9.38 9.03
C GLU A 59 15.20 9.43 10.08
N SER A 60 15.42 10.17 11.17
CA SER A 60 14.38 10.48 12.14
C SER A 60 13.21 11.23 11.47
N PRO A 61 11.93 10.94 11.80
CA PRO A 61 11.47 9.96 12.80
C PRO A 61 11.21 8.55 12.21
N TYR A 62 11.48 8.33 10.93
CA TYR A 62 11.10 7.10 10.21
C TYR A 62 11.78 5.84 10.76
N GLN A 63 13.04 5.93 11.20
CA GLN A 63 13.70 4.78 11.85
C GLN A 63 13.00 4.38 13.15
N GLU A 64 12.70 5.34 14.03
CA GLU A 64 12.05 5.06 15.32
C GLU A 64 10.65 4.48 15.14
N ILE A 65 9.92 4.96 14.14
CA ILE A 65 8.59 4.46 13.79
C ILE A 65 8.68 3.06 13.18
N LYS A 66 9.64 2.81 12.31
CA LYS A 66 9.89 1.47 11.77
C LYS A 66 10.22 0.48 12.87
N ASP A 67 11.14 0.82 13.77
CA ASP A 67 11.52 -0.04 14.89
C ASP A 67 10.30 -0.35 15.78
N HIS A 68 9.42 0.64 16.01
CA HIS A 68 8.17 0.44 16.74
C HIS A 68 7.24 -0.55 16.02
N PHE A 69 7.01 -0.39 14.70
CA PHE A 69 6.18 -1.30 13.90
C PHE A 69 6.77 -2.71 13.82
N ASP A 70 8.07 -2.85 13.59
CA ASP A 70 8.75 -4.15 13.50
C ASP A 70 8.67 -4.93 14.83
N SER A 71 8.70 -4.21 15.96
CA SER A 71 8.62 -4.80 17.31
C SER A 71 7.21 -5.18 17.75
N TYR A 72 6.18 -4.68 17.07
CA TYR A 72 4.79 -4.93 17.41
C TYR A 72 4.40 -6.37 17.11
N GLU A 73 3.62 -6.99 17.98
CA GLU A 73 3.06 -8.32 17.77
C GLU A 73 1.55 -8.29 17.95
N LEU A 74 0.83 -9.02 17.09
CA LEU A 74 -0.61 -9.17 17.22
C LEU A 74 -0.96 -9.87 18.56
N PRO A 75 -1.99 -9.43 19.29
CA PRO A 75 -2.35 -10.05 20.58
C PRO A 75 -2.96 -11.44 20.38
N GLU A 76 -2.72 -12.39 21.28
CA GLU A 76 -3.34 -13.73 21.20
C GLU A 76 -4.81 -13.74 21.66
N GLU A 77 -5.18 -12.82 22.55
CA GLU A 77 -6.51 -12.74 23.14
C GLU A 77 -7.56 -12.31 22.11
N GLY A 78 -8.72 -12.97 22.12
CA GLY A 78 -9.85 -12.66 21.24
C GLY A 78 -9.68 -13.11 19.79
N ARG A 79 -8.60 -13.82 19.44
CA ARG A 79 -8.42 -14.41 18.10
C ARG A 79 -9.46 -15.51 17.83
N LEU A 80 -10.00 -15.52 16.62
CA LEU A 80 -10.81 -16.61 16.11
C LEU A 80 -9.92 -17.80 15.73
N ALA A 81 -10.43 -19.02 15.91
CA ALA A 81 -9.67 -20.25 15.64
C ALA A 81 -9.47 -20.50 14.14
N ASP A 82 -10.42 -20.05 13.32
CA ASP A 82 -10.39 -20.15 11.86
C ASP A 82 -10.48 -18.72 11.30
N SER A 83 -9.69 -18.42 10.26
CA SER A 83 -9.78 -17.18 9.49
C SER A 83 -10.43 -17.47 8.14
N GLU A 84 -11.39 -16.63 7.73
CA GLU A 84 -11.98 -16.71 6.39
C GLU A 84 -11.02 -16.24 5.28
N PHE A 85 -9.99 -15.47 5.63
CA PHE A 85 -8.99 -14.95 4.71
C PHE A 85 -7.65 -15.69 4.82
N ILE A 86 -7.00 -15.89 3.67
CA ILE A 86 -5.63 -16.40 3.60
C ILE A 86 -4.70 -15.34 4.18
N ASN A 87 -3.75 -15.76 5.02
CA ASN A 87 -2.75 -14.89 5.63
C ASN A 87 -3.33 -13.79 6.53
N ALA A 88 -4.42 -14.09 7.24
CA ALA A 88 -5.04 -13.12 8.12
C ALA A 88 -5.31 -13.68 9.51
N VAL A 89 -5.33 -12.77 10.48
CA VAL A 89 -5.74 -13.03 11.86
C VAL A 89 -7.03 -12.25 12.12
N GLU A 90 -8.10 -12.98 12.42
CA GLU A 90 -9.42 -12.42 12.74
C GLU A 90 -9.69 -12.45 14.23
N TYR A 91 -10.41 -11.44 14.71
CA TYR A 91 -10.76 -11.30 16.13
C TYR A 91 -12.28 -11.23 16.34
N GLU A 92 -12.72 -11.65 17.53
CA GLU A 92 -14.13 -11.63 17.95
C GLU A 92 -14.76 -10.23 17.89
N ASN A 93 -13.96 -9.17 18.07
CA ASN A 93 -14.42 -7.79 17.94
C ASN A 93 -14.55 -7.32 16.47
N GLY A 94 -14.34 -8.22 15.50
CA GLY A 94 -14.60 -7.98 14.08
C GLY A 94 -13.45 -7.30 13.34
N TYR A 95 -12.26 -7.25 13.92
CA TYR A 95 -11.05 -6.78 13.23
C TYR A 95 -10.32 -7.94 12.56
N THR A 96 -9.79 -7.66 11.36
CA THR A 96 -8.96 -8.57 10.59
C THR A 96 -7.64 -7.88 10.26
N PHE A 97 -6.53 -8.57 10.55
CA PHE A 97 -5.18 -8.09 10.32
C PHE A 97 -4.47 -9.01 9.34
N ASP A 98 -3.62 -8.46 8.50
CA ASP A 98 -2.67 -9.26 7.72
C ASP A 98 -1.64 -9.89 8.67
N GLN A 99 -1.32 -11.16 8.45
CA GLN A 99 -0.50 -11.93 9.38
C GLN A 99 0.98 -11.51 9.36
N ASP A 100 1.47 -11.04 8.21
CA ASP A 100 2.89 -10.72 8.02
C ASP A 100 3.19 -9.27 8.36
N THR A 101 2.44 -8.34 7.75
CA THR A 101 2.58 -6.88 8.00
C THR A 101 1.94 -6.44 9.31
N LYS A 102 1.07 -7.27 9.90
CA LYS A 102 0.32 -7.00 11.15
C LYS A 102 -0.63 -5.79 11.05
N ALA A 103 -0.80 -5.21 9.86
CA ALA A 103 -1.67 -4.08 9.61
C ALA A 103 -3.14 -4.51 9.52
N MET A 104 -4.06 -3.66 9.98
CA MET A 104 -5.49 -3.91 9.81
C MET A 104 -5.85 -3.86 8.32
N VAL A 105 -6.47 -4.93 7.83
CA VAL A 105 -6.96 -5.03 6.44
C VAL A 105 -8.48 -4.96 6.34
N ALA A 106 -9.20 -5.28 7.42
CA ALA A 106 -10.65 -5.13 7.46
C ALA A 106 -11.18 -4.90 8.88
N ARG A 107 -12.37 -4.30 8.95
CA ARG A 107 -13.20 -4.28 10.16
C ARG A 107 -14.69 -4.43 9.81
N ILE A 108 -15.39 -5.27 10.56
CA ILE A 108 -16.82 -5.49 10.39
C ILE A 108 -17.59 -4.34 11.03
N HIS A 109 -18.53 -3.76 10.28
CA HIS A 109 -19.49 -2.79 10.81
C HIS A 109 -20.75 -3.53 11.24
N LEU A 110 -20.92 -3.73 12.55
CA LEU A 110 -22.14 -4.29 13.12
C LEU A 110 -23.26 -3.23 13.17
N GLU A 111 -24.50 -3.66 13.43
CA GLU A 111 -25.65 -2.72 13.56
C GLU A 111 -25.44 -1.66 14.65
N SER A 112 -24.64 -1.96 15.68
CA SER A 112 -24.27 -1.04 16.77
C SER A 112 -23.11 -0.10 16.43
N GLY A 113 -22.55 -0.18 15.23
CA GLY A 113 -21.28 0.45 14.86
C GLY A 113 -20.09 -0.51 14.97
N PRO A 114 -18.89 -0.10 14.49
CA PRO A 114 -17.68 -0.88 14.68
C PRO A 114 -17.39 -1.00 16.18
N ALA A 115 -16.96 -2.17 16.64
CA ALA A 115 -16.42 -2.29 17.98
C ALA A 115 -15.10 -1.51 18.06
N GLU A 116 -14.74 -1.03 19.25
CA GLU A 116 -13.43 -0.44 19.46
C GLU A 116 -12.33 -1.52 19.41
N PRO A 117 -11.13 -1.18 18.92
CA PRO A 117 -9.99 -2.09 19.05
C PRO A 117 -9.59 -2.20 20.52
N THR A 118 -8.99 -3.34 20.87
CA THR A 118 -8.31 -3.48 22.16
C THR A 118 -7.00 -2.69 22.14
N GLU A 119 -6.46 -2.35 23.31
CA GLU A 119 -5.17 -1.64 23.41
C GLU A 119 -4.05 -2.37 22.65
N GLY A 120 -3.99 -3.70 22.76
CA GLY A 120 -3.04 -4.53 22.03
C GLY A 120 -3.25 -4.58 20.51
N GLN A 121 -4.37 -4.08 19.99
CA GLN A 121 -4.64 -3.98 18.54
C GLN A 121 -4.34 -2.58 17.97
N ASN A 122 -4.12 -1.57 18.81
CA ASN A 122 -4.02 -0.17 18.39
C ASN A 122 -2.91 0.06 17.35
N THR A 123 -1.73 -0.54 17.51
CA THR A 123 -0.63 -0.36 16.54
C THR A 123 -0.95 -0.98 15.19
N GLY A 124 -1.49 -2.21 15.15
CA GLY A 124 -1.92 -2.85 13.90
C GLY A 124 -3.01 -2.05 13.19
N VAL A 125 -3.90 -1.47 14.00
CA VAL A 125 -4.90 -0.54 13.54
C VAL A 125 -4.24 0.69 12.92
N ILE A 126 -3.42 1.42 13.65
CA ILE A 126 -2.72 2.61 13.16
C ILE A 126 -2.00 2.36 11.82
N MET A 127 -1.33 1.21 11.67
CA MET A 127 -0.69 0.81 10.41
C MET A 127 -1.69 0.71 9.25
N GLY A 128 -2.84 0.07 9.44
CA GLY A 128 -3.88 0.00 8.42
C GLY A 128 -4.44 1.37 8.03
N TRP A 129 -4.61 2.29 8.99
CA TRP A 129 -5.09 3.64 8.70
C TRP A 129 -4.03 4.49 7.97
N LEU A 130 -2.75 4.26 8.23
CA LEU A 130 -1.65 4.89 7.49
C LEU A 130 -1.61 4.42 6.03
N GLN A 131 -1.80 3.12 5.78
CA GLN A 131 -1.92 2.58 4.42
C GLN A 131 -3.15 3.16 3.70
N ASP A 132 -4.30 3.25 4.36
CA ASP A 132 -5.50 3.91 3.83
C ASP A 132 -5.24 5.39 3.49
N ALA A 133 -4.52 6.11 4.36
CA ALA A 133 -4.17 7.50 4.14
C ALA A 133 -3.19 7.68 2.96
N SER A 134 -2.32 6.71 2.69
CA SER A 134 -1.38 6.73 1.56
C SER A 134 -2.01 6.30 0.24
N ALA A 135 -3.19 5.66 0.26
CA ALA A 135 -3.91 5.19 -0.92
C ALA A 135 -4.58 6.33 -1.73
N ILE A 136 -3.81 7.38 -2.02
CA ILE A 136 -4.24 8.57 -2.75
C ILE A 136 -3.68 8.56 -4.19
N PRO A 137 -4.33 9.23 -5.15
CA PRO A 137 -3.80 9.32 -6.52
C PRO A 137 -2.40 9.92 -6.56
N THR A 138 -1.55 9.42 -7.46
CA THR A 138 -0.24 10.04 -7.72
C THR A 138 -0.41 11.51 -8.11
N PRO A 139 0.58 12.38 -7.87
CA PRO A 139 0.49 13.80 -8.22
C PRO A 139 0.13 14.07 -9.69
N GLU A 140 0.53 13.22 -10.65
CA GLU A 140 0.14 13.39 -12.06
C GLU A 140 -1.34 13.07 -12.33
N ASN A 141 -1.92 12.17 -11.54
CA ASN A 141 -3.29 11.68 -11.67
C ASN A 141 -4.29 12.46 -10.81
N ARG A 142 -3.83 13.48 -10.08
CA ARG A 142 -4.68 14.35 -9.28
C ARG A 142 -5.74 15.04 -10.14
N THR A 143 -6.97 15.13 -9.62
CA THR A 143 -8.06 15.86 -10.29
C THR A 143 -7.75 17.36 -10.29
N LYS A 144 -7.30 17.90 -11.43
CA LYS A 144 -6.91 19.32 -11.57
C LYS A 144 -8.09 20.29 -11.40
N GLY A 145 -9.32 19.85 -11.70
CA GLY A 145 -10.51 20.72 -11.77
C GLY A 145 -11.40 20.77 -10.51
N ASN A 146 -11.23 19.86 -9.56
CA ASN A 146 -11.98 19.85 -8.31
C ASN A 146 -11.06 19.45 -7.15
N ALA A 147 -10.42 20.44 -6.53
CA ALA A 147 -9.49 20.21 -5.44
C ALA A 147 -10.15 20.09 -4.07
N ALA A 148 -11.37 20.64 -3.93
CA ALA A 148 -12.09 20.65 -2.67
C ALA A 148 -12.32 19.22 -2.17
N GLY A 149 -11.96 18.97 -0.92
CA GLY A 149 -12.13 17.68 -0.25
C GLY A 149 -11.22 16.56 -0.76
N GLN A 150 -10.21 16.86 -1.57
CA GLN A 150 -9.23 15.84 -1.99
C GLN A 150 -8.44 15.28 -0.81
N VAL A 151 -8.22 16.09 0.22
CA VAL A 151 -7.41 15.74 1.38
C VAL A 151 -8.25 15.34 2.59
N ASP A 152 -9.59 15.49 2.53
CA ASP A 152 -10.49 15.15 3.65
C ASP A 152 -10.36 13.69 4.10
N PRO A 153 -10.29 12.69 3.20
CA PRO A 153 -10.10 11.30 3.62
C PRO A 153 -8.78 11.10 4.38
N ILE A 154 -7.71 11.78 3.93
CA ILE A 154 -6.39 11.72 4.57
C ILE A 154 -6.48 12.31 5.98
N LEU A 155 -7.03 13.53 6.10
CA LEU A 155 -7.18 14.23 7.37
C LEU A 155 -8.04 13.42 8.36
N ASN A 156 -9.09 12.76 7.89
CA ASN A 156 -9.91 11.87 8.73
C ASN A 156 -9.10 10.69 9.27
N ARG A 157 -8.28 10.05 8.44
CA ARG A 157 -7.41 8.94 8.86
C ARG A 157 -6.35 9.39 9.86
N LEU A 158 -5.69 10.53 9.60
CA LEU A 158 -4.74 11.13 10.54
C LEU A 158 -5.38 11.44 11.90
N GLN A 159 -6.62 11.94 11.91
CA GLN A 159 -7.37 12.16 13.14
C GLN A 159 -7.62 10.85 13.91
N GLN A 160 -8.03 9.79 13.22
CA GLN A 160 -8.24 8.47 13.83
C GLN A 160 -6.93 7.86 14.39
N ILE A 161 -5.81 8.09 13.71
CA ILE A 161 -4.49 7.68 14.21
C ILE A 161 -4.16 8.41 15.52
N LYS A 162 -4.36 9.73 15.60
CA LYS A 162 -4.13 10.51 16.84
C LYS A 162 -4.96 10.03 18.02
N GLU A 163 -6.18 9.52 17.78
CA GLU A 163 -7.06 9.03 18.84
C GLU A 163 -6.56 7.73 19.49
N LEU A 164 -5.75 6.95 18.76
CA LEU A 164 -5.28 5.63 19.20
C LEU A 164 -3.78 5.61 19.53
N ASN A 165 -3.02 6.58 19.01
CA ASN A 165 -1.58 6.63 19.15
C ASN A 165 -1.13 7.10 20.53
N ASP A 166 -0.17 6.39 21.11
CA ASP A 166 0.54 6.73 22.34
C ASP A 166 2.07 6.83 22.14
N PHE A 167 2.52 6.76 20.89
CA PHE A 167 3.93 6.82 20.51
C PHE A 167 4.31 8.21 19.97
N GLU A 168 5.09 8.95 20.75
CA GLU A 168 5.42 10.37 20.49
C GLU A 168 6.03 10.64 19.09
N PRO A 169 7.01 9.85 18.57
CA PRO A 169 7.55 10.11 17.23
C PRO A 169 6.49 10.05 16.13
N LEU A 170 5.52 9.14 16.25
CA LEU A 170 4.40 9.06 15.32
C LEU A 170 3.41 10.22 15.52
N GLU A 171 3.15 10.61 16.78
CA GLU A 171 2.27 11.75 17.07
C GLU A 171 2.78 13.02 16.39
N GLN A 172 4.07 13.35 16.57
CA GLN A 172 4.68 14.52 15.96
C GLN A 172 4.63 14.44 14.44
N TRP A 173 4.95 13.28 13.86
CA TRP A 173 4.88 13.08 12.41
C TRP A 173 3.46 13.30 11.86
N VAL A 174 2.43 12.81 12.57
CA VAL A 174 1.02 12.99 12.19
C VAL A 174 0.63 14.47 12.26
N ILE A 175 0.98 15.17 13.34
CA ILE A 175 0.70 16.60 13.52
C ILE A 175 1.34 17.42 12.39
N GLU A 176 2.60 17.17 12.05
CA GLU A 176 3.28 17.87 10.96
C GLU A 176 2.59 17.65 9.61
N THR A 177 2.19 16.40 9.33
CA THR A 177 1.54 16.02 8.08
C THR A 177 0.13 16.59 7.98
N GLU A 178 -0.63 16.60 9.08
CA GLU A 178 -1.94 17.26 9.13
C GLU A 178 -1.81 18.77 8.92
N ASN A 179 -0.85 19.42 9.57
CA ASN A 179 -0.63 20.86 9.45
C ASN A 179 -0.28 21.31 8.03
N SER A 180 0.39 20.46 7.24
CA SER A 180 0.67 20.77 5.83
C SER A 180 -0.59 20.68 4.95
N LEU A 181 -1.57 19.86 5.35
CA LEU A 181 -2.79 19.58 4.59
C LEU A 181 -4.01 20.39 5.01
N VAL A 182 -4.10 20.86 6.25
CA VAL A 182 -5.32 21.50 6.79
C VAL A 182 -5.73 22.78 6.05
N LYS A 183 -4.79 23.45 5.39
CA LYS A 183 -5.05 24.65 4.56
C LYS A 183 -5.10 24.37 3.07
N PHE A 184 -5.08 23.10 2.66
CA PHE A 184 -4.95 22.71 1.26
C PHE A 184 -6.04 23.33 0.37
N ASP A 185 -7.28 23.33 0.86
CA ASP A 185 -8.44 23.86 0.13
C ASP A 185 -8.42 25.40 0.03
N ASP A 186 -7.70 26.08 0.94
CA ASP A 186 -7.55 27.53 0.95
C ASP A 186 -6.43 28.03 0.01
N ILE A 187 -5.61 27.13 -0.55
CA ILE A 187 -4.50 27.51 -1.44
C ILE A 187 -5.05 28.05 -2.76
N GLU A 188 -4.81 29.32 -3.08
CA GLU A 188 -5.38 29.98 -4.27
C GLU A 188 -4.75 29.50 -5.60
N THR A 189 -3.47 29.14 -5.59
CA THR A 189 -2.74 28.82 -6.82
C THR A 189 -2.64 27.31 -7.07
N GLU A 190 -2.86 26.88 -8.32
CA GLU A 190 -2.72 25.47 -8.69
C GLU A 190 -1.31 24.94 -8.45
N GLN A 191 -0.29 25.77 -8.68
CA GLN A 191 1.12 25.40 -8.50
C GLN A 191 1.46 25.12 -7.04
N GLU A 192 1.08 26.01 -6.12
CA GLU A 192 1.31 25.80 -4.68
C GLU A 192 0.51 24.60 -4.17
N ARG A 193 -0.73 24.45 -4.63
CA ARG A 193 -1.58 23.32 -4.25
C ARG A 193 -0.99 21.99 -4.73
N ALA A 194 -0.48 21.94 -5.96
CA ALA A 194 0.19 20.77 -6.49
C ALA A 194 1.47 20.43 -5.71
N LYS A 195 2.24 21.45 -5.30
CA LYS A 195 3.43 21.26 -4.47
C LYS A 195 3.09 20.65 -3.10
N VAL A 196 2.13 21.22 -2.38
CA VAL A 196 1.69 20.70 -1.08
C VAL A 196 1.17 19.27 -1.20
N TYR A 197 0.40 18.98 -2.25
CA TYR A 197 -0.09 17.61 -2.50
C TYR A 197 1.07 16.63 -2.73
N ALA A 198 2.06 17.00 -3.55
CA ALA A 198 3.20 16.14 -3.85
C ALA A 198 4.05 15.87 -2.59
N GLU A 199 4.31 16.89 -1.78
CA GLU A 199 5.03 16.73 -0.51
C GLU A 199 4.28 15.81 0.47
N ALA A 200 2.96 15.97 0.56
CA ALA A 200 2.13 15.07 1.37
C ALA A 200 2.12 13.64 0.84
N TYR A 201 2.01 13.45 -0.47
CA TYR A 201 2.11 12.15 -1.13
C TYR A 201 3.42 11.44 -0.78
N GLU A 202 4.56 12.12 -0.95
CA GLU A 202 5.88 11.56 -0.62
C GLU A 202 6.00 11.17 0.87
N ARG A 203 5.49 12.01 1.78
CA ARG A 203 5.50 11.71 3.22
C ARG A 203 4.67 10.46 3.54
N LEU A 204 3.45 10.38 3.01
CA LEU A 204 2.52 9.28 3.22
C LEU A 204 3.05 7.97 2.62
N GLU A 205 3.58 8.01 1.40
CA GLU A 205 4.18 6.84 0.76
C GLU A 205 5.40 6.34 1.52
N LYS A 206 6.27 7.26 1.98
CA LYS A 206 7.42 6.89 2.81
C LYS A 206 6.95 6.20 4.09
N MET A 207 5.91 6.71 4.76
CA MET A 207 5.34 6.06 5.94
C MET A 207 4.74 4.69 5.63
N SER A 208 3.99 4.58 4.54
CA SER A 208 3.40 3.32 4.07
C SER A 208 4.45 2.25 3.77
N SER A 209 5.59 2.65 3.20
CA SER A 209 6.71 1.76 2.92
C SER A 209 7.37 1.16 4.18
N LEU A 210 7.17 1.76 5.36
CA LEU A 210 7.66 1.18 6.61
C LEU A 210 6.87 -0.05 7.07
N ILE A 211 5.65 -0.21 6.55
CA ILE A 211 4.68 -1.25 6.94
C ILE A 211 4.74 -2.44 5.97
N GLN A 212 5.17 -2.20 4.74
CA GLN A 212 5.30 -3.24 3.72
C GLN A 212 6.44 -4.21 4.05
N GLU A 213 6.32 -5.46 3.59
CA GLU A 213 7.32 -6.50 3.84
C GLU A 213 8.72 -6.07 3.38
N PRO A 214 9.78 -6.41 4.13
CA PRO A 214 11.17 -6.21 3.71
C PRO A 214 11.58 -7.08 2.51
#